data_AF-A0A6L8B800-F1
#
_entry.id   AF-A0A6L8B800-F1
#
_cell.length_a   1.000
_cell.length_b   1.000
_cell.length_c   1.000
_cell.angle_alpha   90.00
_cell.angle_beta   90.00
_cell.angle_gamma   90.00
#
_symmetry.space_group_name_H-M   'P 1'
#
loop_
_entity.id
_entity.type
_entity.pdbx_description
1 polymer ?
#
loop_
_entity_poly.entity_id
_entity_poly.type
_entity_poly.pdbx_seq_one_letter_code
_entity_poly.pdbx_strand_id
1 'polypeptide(L)'
;MLECELAGRAYVKAEHNRALQNVIDRSRGAIERKHQNISAVLVALGLPRIKGYIPLANYQKALFDAIEARIDQTDIQDRMADVNVVRDAPPQMLVYTPPPPMSARPYAANPQLNRLVRKFAPAWRDARARALGEAGEAFLYQAEQDRLSDLGRDDLAGKVRWVAKEDGDGAGYDILSFSRRGEERWLEVKTTNGPATTPFWITANERRVSEQRPDVFRLARLYDFSRTPTAFRLKPPLTDHVRLAASQYRATF
;
A
#
# COMPACT_ATOMS: atom_id res chain seq x y z
N MET A 1 -2.30 20.54 2.18
CA MET A 1 -0.95 19.93 2.27
C MET A 1 -0.90 18.61 1.50
N LEU A 2 -1.61 17.54 1.89
CA LEU A 2 -1.59 16.26 1.13
C LEU A 2 -1.96 16.46 -0.34
N GLU A 3 -3.01 17.23 -0.66
CA GLU A 3 -3.37 17.53 -2.04
C GLU A 3 -2.29 18.29 -2.83
N CYS A 4 -1.50 19.13 -2.15
CA CYS A 4 -0.36 19.78 -2.79
C CYS A 4 0.74 18.75 -3.08
N GLU A 5 1.01 17.83 -2.15
CA GLU A 5 1.97 16.75 -2.35
C GLU A 5 1.58 15.82 -3.49
N LEU A 6 0.31 15.40 -3.54
CA LEU A 6 -0.22 14.55 -4.60
C LEU A 6 -0.16 15.24 -5.97
N ALA A 7 -0.41 16.55 -6.03
CA ALA A 7 -0.34 17.33 -7.26
C ALA A 7 1.05 17.90 -7.58
N GLY A 8 2.11 17.51 -6.85
CA GLY A 8 3.47 18.04 -7.03
C GLY A 8 3.62 19.54 -6.75
N ARG A 9 2.63 20.19 -6.13
CA ARG A 9 2.66 21.62 -5.80
C ARG A 9 3.50 21.86 -4.55
N ALA A 10 4.42 22.81 -4.64
CA ALA A 10 5.20 23.27 -3.50
C ALA A 10 4.30 23.89 -2.42
N TYR A 11 4.64 23.67 -1.15
CA TYR A 11 4.03 24.35 -0.01
C TYR A 11 5.03 24.46 1.13
N VAL A 12 4.93 25.51 1.95
CA VAL A 12 5.80 25.72 3.11
C VAL A 12 5.06 25.39 4.40
N LYS A 13 5.50 24.32 5.08
CA LYS A 13 4.89 23.86 6.34
C LYS A 13 4.82 24.95 7.42
N ALA A 14 5.88 25.72 7.56
CA ALA A 14 5.97 26.78 8.58
C ALA A 14 4.97 27.93 8.30
N GLU A 15 4.72 28.23 7.03
CA GLU A 15 3.76 29.24 6.61
C GLU A 15 2.32 28.75 6.80
N HIS A 16 2.04 27.52 6.40
CA HIS A 16 0.73 26.90 6.64
C HIS A 16 0.39 26.86 8.14
N ASN A 17 1.37 26.53 8.98
CA ASN A 17 1.20 26.56 10.43
C ASN A 17 0.93 27.98 10.95
N ARG A 18 1.69 29.00 10.49
CA ARG A 18 1.44 30.42 10.84
C ARG A 18 0.03 30.87 10.43
N ALA A 19 -0.40 30.52 9.22
CA ALA A 19 -1.75 30.83 8.76
C ALA A 19 -2.82 30.20 9.65
N LEU A 20 -2.64 28.96 10.10
CA LEU A 20 -3.56 28.32 11.05
C LEU A 20 -3.57 29.02 12.42
N GLN A 21 -2.42 29.42 12.96
CA GLN A 21 -2.36 30.15 14.24
C GLN A 21 -3.19 31.45 14.23
N ASN A 22 -3.35 32.08 13.06
CA ASN A 22 -4.16 33.30 12.91
C ASN A 22 -5.67 33.04 12.89
N VAL A 23 -6.10 31.80 12.68
CA VAL A 23 -7.52 31.43 12.49
C VAL A 23 -8.03 30.52 13.60
N ILE A 24 -7.12 29.81 14.30
CA ILE A 24 -7.45 28.93 15.42
C ILE A 24 -6.58 29.25 16.62
N ASP A 25 -7.19 29.32 17.80
CA ASP A 25 -6.48 29.54 19.08
C ASP A 25 -5.70 28.30 19.50
N ARG A 26 -4.56 28.06 18.84
CA ARG A 26 -3.67 26.93 19.05
C ARG A 26 -2.22 27.32 18.81
N SER A 27 -1.32 26.85 19.68
CA SER A 27 0.11 27.05 19.48
C SER A 27 0.65 26.27 18.27
N ARG A 28 1.77 26.73 17.71
CA ARG A 28 2.52 26.04 16.65
C ARG A 28 2.68 24.53 16.93
N GLY A 29 3.16 24.18 18.13
CA GLY A 29 3.41 22.78 18.51
C GLY A 29 2.14 21.94 18.62
N ALA A 30 1.02 22.55 19.05
CA ALA A 30 -0.28 21.87 19.05
C ALA A 30 -0.76 21.55 17.62
N ILE A 31 -0.54 22.47 16.69
CA ILE A 31 -0.87 22.29 15.26
C ILE A 31 0.03 21.22 14.63
N GLU A 32 1.33 21.21 14.90
CA GLU A 32 2.25 20.16 14.40
C GLU A 32 1.83 18.77 14.90
N ARG A 33 1.54 18.62 16.20
CA ARG A 33 1.02 17.36 16.75
C ARG A 33 -0.31 16.94 16.11
N LYS A 34 -1.20 17.89 15.81
CA LYS A 34 -2.46 17.58 15.12
C LYS A 34 -2.21 17.00 13.72
N HIS A 35 -1.23 17.54 12.98
CA HIS A 35 -0.83 17.00 11.67
C HIS A 35 -0.16 15.62 11.76
N GLN A 36 0.58 15.34 12.82
CA GLN A 36 1.09 14.00 13.11
C GLN A 36 -0.06 13.01 13.39
N ASN A 37 -1.08 13.42 14.13
CA ASN A 37 -2.27 12.60 14.39
C ASN A 37 -3.09 12.36 13.11
N ILE A 38 -3.26 13.39 12.27
CA ILE A 38 -3.88 13.24 10.93
C ILE A 38 -3.09 12.24 10.10
N SER A 39 -1.76 12.36 10.07
CA SER A 39 -0.89 11.45 9.33
C SER A 39 -1.01 9.99 9.82
N ALA A 40 -1.24 9.77 11.11
CA ALA A 40 -1.49 8.44 11.65
C ALA A 40 -2.83 7.85 11.18
N VAL A 41 -3.90 8.66 11.11
CA VAL A 41 -5.18 8.21 10.55
C VAL A 41 -5.06 7.93 9.04
N LEU A 42 -4.40 8.80 8.28
CA LEU A 42 -4.16 8.61 6.85
C LEU A 42 -3.43 7.27 6.60
N VAL A 43 -2.34 7.00 7.31
CA VAL A 43 -1.59 5.75 7.19
C VAL A 43 -2.46 4.53 7.52
N ALA A 44 -3.29 4.61 8.57
CA ALA A 44 -4.21 3.54 8.95
C ALA A 44 -5.25 3.26 7.85
N LEU A 45 -5.60 4.27 7.06
CA LEU A 45 -6.46 4.17 5.89
C LEU A 45 -5.73 3.73 4.62
N GLY A 46 -4.42 3.50 4.69
CA GLY A 46 -3.59 3.16 3.52
C GLY A 46 -3.23 4.34 2.63
N LEU A 47 -3.39 5.56 3.14
CA LEU A 47 -3.03 6.79 2.47
C LEU A 47 -1.57 7.20 2.79
N PRO A 48 -0.91 7.95 1.90
CA PRO A 48 0.36 8.59 2.22
C PRO A 48 0.21 9.51 3.44
N ARG A 49 1.21 9.49 4.33
CA ARG A 49 1.36 10.56 5.33
C ARG A 49 1.78 11.87 4.67
N ILE A 50 1.52 12.97 5.36
CA ILE A 50 2.01 14.30 4.99
C ILE A 50 3.54 14.35 5.24
N LYS A 51 4.31 14.82 4.25
CA LYS A 51 5.77 14.79 4.29
C LYS A 51 6.36 15.55 5.48
N GLY A 52 7.12 14.83 6.30
CA GLY A 52 7.79 15.36 7.49
C GLY A 52 6.87 15.58 8.70
N TYR A 53 5.63 15.08 8.67
CA TYR A 53 4.85 14.82 9.88
C TYR A 53 4.91 13.32 10.17
N ILE A 54 5.72 12.95 11.17
CA ILE A 54 5.83 11.55 11.61
C ILE A 54 4.50 11.15 12.27
N PRO A 55 3.85 10.04 11.85
CA PRO A 55 2.61 9.58 12.45
C PRO A 55 2.71 9.45 13.98
N LEU A 56 1.77 10.06 14.68
CA LEU A 56 1.62 9.94 16.14
C LEU A 56 0.20 9.42 16.44
N ALA A 57 0.10 8.28 17.12
CA ALA A 57 -1.16 7.58 17.35
C ALA A 57 -1.96 8.13 18.55
N ASN A 58 -2.09 9.46 18.66
CA ASN A 58 -2.86 10.12 19.73
C ASN A 58 -4.17 10.69 19.16
N TYR A 59 -5.24 9.90 19.19
CA TYR A 59 -6.48 10.25 18.50
C TYR A 59 -7.51 10.91 19.44
N GLN A 60 -8.02 12.07 19.03
CA GLN A 60 -9.19 12.71 19.64
C GLN A 60 -10.43 12.41 18.79
N LYS A 61 -11.60 12.18 19.41
CA LYS A 61 -12.86 11.85 18.70
C LYS A 61 -13.17 12.79 17.53
N ALA A 62 -13.10 14.11 17.75
CA ALA A 62 -13.37 15.12 16.73
C ALA A 62 -12.46 15.04 15.48
N LEU A 63 -11.29 14.38 15.59
CA LEU A 63 -10.43 14.16 14.44
C LEU A 63 -11.05 13.16 13.45
N PHE A 64 -11.70 12.11 13.95
CA PHE A 64 -12.31 11.10 13.09
C PHE A 64 -13.50 11.67 12.31
N ASP A 65 -14.36 12.44 12.99
CA ASP A 65 -15.53 13.06 12.36
C ASP A 65 -15.12 14.05 11.26
N ALA A 66 -14.06 14.84 11.50
CA ALA A 66 -13.53 15.77 10.50
C ALA A 66 -12.88 15.07 9.30
N ILE A 67 -12.18 13.95 9.52
CA ILE A 67 -11.59 13.15 8.44
C ILE A 67 -12.67 12.44 7.64
N GLU A 68 -13.66 11.86 8.30
CA GLU A 68 -14.81 11.23 7.66
C GLU A 68 -15.56 12.22 6.77
N ALA A 69 -15.92 13.40 7.30
CA ALA A 69 -16.55 14.45 6.52
C ALA A 69 -15.68 14.92 5.34
N ARG A 70 -14.36 15.00 5.52
CA ARG A 70 -13.46 15.42 4.44
C ARG A 70 -13.32 14.37 3.34
N ILE A 71 -13.25 13.09 3.69
CA ILE A 71 -13.21 11.98 2.73
C ILE A 71 -14.54 11.87 1.99
N ASP A 72 -15.66 12.11 2.66
CA ASP A 72 -16.99 12.09 2.03
C ASP A 72 -17.22 13.34 1.13
N GLN A 73 -16.64 14.51 1.45
CA GLN A 73 -16.78 15.76 0.69
C GLN A 73 -15.79 15.93 -0.47
N THR A 74 -14.61 15.35 -0.34
CA THR A 74 -13.58 15.45 -1.36
C THR A 74 -13.56 14.14 -2.08
N ASP A 75 -13.55 14.16 -3.41
CA ASP A 75 -13.09 12.99 -4.15
C ASP A 75 -11.55 12.89 -4.00
N ILE A 76 -11.09 12.72 -2.76
CA ILE A 76 -9.69 12.42 -2.43
C ILE A 76 -9.26 11.18 -3.21
N GLN A 77 -10.20 10.29 -3.53
CA GLN A 77 -9.96 9.14 -4.41
C GLN A 77 -9.66 9.58 -5.85
N ASP A 78 -10.36 10.56 -6.43
CA ASP A 78 -10.07 11.15 -7.75
C ASP A 78 -8.69 11.83 -7.73
N ARG A 79 -8.43 12.65 -6.72
CA ARG A 79 -7.17 13.40 -6.62
C ARG A 79 -5.97 12.51 -6.29
N MET A 80 -6.21 11.31 -5.77
CA MET A 80 -5.20 10.27 -5.62
C MET A 80 -5.02 9.44 -6.89
N ALA A 81 -6.06 9.30 -7.71
CA ALA A 81 -5.99 8.65 -9.02
C ALA A 81 -5.19 9.47 -10.04
N ASP A 82 -5.19 10.80 -9.93
CA ASP A 82 -4.32 11.68 -10.74
C ASP A 82 -2.82 11.46 -10.48
N VAL A 83 -2.45 10.81 -9.36
CA VAL A 83 -1.05 10.47 -9.04
C VAL A 83 -0.63 9.14 -9.70
N ASN A 84 -1.50 8.49 -10.47
CA ASN A 84 -1.17 7.30 -11.26
C ASN A 84 -0.39 7.63 -12.56
N VAL A 85 0.53 8.59 -12.49
CA VAL A 85 1.48 8.87 -13.57
C VAL A 85 2.90 8.67 -13.05
N VAL A 86 3.21 7.45 -12.63
CA VAL A 86 4.55 6.90 -12.95
C VAL A 86 4.40 6.27 -14.33
N ARG A 87 4.20 7.09 -15.37
CA ARG A 87 4.11 6.59 -16.75
C ARG A 87 5.45 6.54 -17.47
N ASP A 88 6.48 7.25 -17.01
CA ASP A 88 7.69 7.42 -17.84
C ASP A 88 9.04 7.32 -17.10
N ALA A 89 9.04 6.94 -15.81
CA ALA A 89 10.32 6.60 -15.17
C ALA A 89 10.67 5.15 -15.54
N PRO A 90 11.80 4.89 -16.24
CA PRO A 90 12.26 3.51 -16.40
C PRO A 90 12.36 2.87 -15.01
N PRO A 91 12.05 1.58 -14.83
CA PRO A 91 12.19 0.92 -13.55
C PRO A 91 13.64 1.06 -13.11
N GLN A 92 13.94 2.04 -12.28
CA GLN A 92 15.15 2.01 -11.48
C GLN A 92 15.04 0.73 -10.66
N MET A 93 16.11 -0.07 -10.64
CA MET A 93 16.18 -1.37 -9.98
C MET A 93 15.33 -1.38 -8.70
N LEU A 94 14.23 -2.13 -8.73
CA LEU A 94 13.27 -2.16 -7.63
C LEU A 94 14.00 -2.50 -6.33
N VAL A 95 13.99 -1.57 -5.39
CA VAL A 95 14.70 -1.72 -4.13
C VAL A 95 13.92 -2.66 -3.23
N TYR A 96 14.57 -3.76 -2.83
CA TYR A 96 14.04 -4.68 -1.83
C TYR A 96 14.58 -4.35 -0.44
N THR A 97 13.67 -4.14 0.51
CA THR A 97 13.99 -3.99 1.93
C THR A 97 13.58 -5.23 2.72
N PRO A 98 14.14 -5.45 3.92
CA PRO A 98 13.58 -6.43 4.85
C PRO A 98 12.11 -6.11 5.18
N PRO A 99 11.26 -7.12 5.40
CA PRO A 99 9.89 -6.89 5.85
C PRO A 99 9.91 -6.23 7.24
N PRO A 100 8.95 -5.32 7.53
CA PRO A 100 8.87 -4.72 8.85
C PRO A 100 8.59 -5.80 9.91
N PRO A 101 9.10 -5.65 11.14
CA PRO A 101 8.82 -6.59 12.21
C PRO A 101 7.32 -6.59 12.52
N MET A 102 6.79 -7.75 12.91
CA MET A 102 5.40 -7.88 13.34
C MET A 102 5.19 -7.13 14.67
N SER A 103 4.95 -5.82 14.60
CA SER A 103 4.77 -4.98 15.78
C SER A 103 3.50 -5.35 16.55
N ALA A 104 3.50 -5.11 17.87
CA ALA A 104 2.30 -5.14 18.68
C ALA A 104 1.38 -3.98 18.22
N ARG A 105 0.30 -4.34 17.51
CA ARG A 105 -0.90 -3.52 17.19
C ARG A 105 -0.78 -2.00 17.48
N PRO A 106 -0.42 -1.16 16.49
CA PRO A 106 -0.57 0.30 16.66
C PRO A 106 -2.05 0.74 16.62
N TYR A 107 -2.90 -0.01 15.91
CA TYR A 107 -4.27 0.44 15.56
C TYR A 107 -5.40 -0.31 16.25
N ALA A 108 -5.17 -1.55 16.68
CA ALA A 108 -6.26 -2.42 17.13
C ALA A 108 -6.95 -1.98 18.42
N ALA A 109 -6.36 -1.07 19.19
CA ALA A 109 -6.92 -0.60 20.46
C ALA A 109 -7.93 0.56 20.31
N ASN A 110 -8.11 1.14 19.11
CA ASN A 110 -9.02 2.28 18.92
C ASN A 110 -10.29 1.88 18.12
N PRO A 111 -11.46 1.74 18.76
CA PRO A 111 -12.70 1.35 18.09
C PRO A 111 -13.15 2.32 16.99
N GLN A 112 -12.89 3.62 17.16
CA GLN A 112 -13.30 4.64 16.18
C GLN A 112 -12.45 4.57 14.92
N LEU A 113 -11.13 4.38 15.09
CA LEU A 113 -10.24 4.14 13.96
C LEU A 113 -10.61 2.84 13.23
N ASN A 114 -10.87 1.75 13.97
CA ASN A 114 -11.32 0.50 13.40
C ASN A 114 -12.65 0.64 12.64
N ARG A 115 -13.58 1.48 13.14
CA ARG A 115 -14.83 1.81 12.43
C ARG A 115 -14.53 2.53 11.12
N LEU A 116 -13.67 3.53 11.15
CA LEU A 116 -13.33 4.34 9.98
C LEU A 116 -12.59 3.50 8.93
N VAL A 117 -11.61 2.69 9.35
CA VAL A 117 -10.96 1.69 8.50
C VAL A 117 -11.99 0.73 7.92
N ARG A 118 -12.92 0.16 8.70
CA ARG A 118 -13.97 -0.73 8.14
C ARG A 118 -14.95 -0.03 7.21
N LYS A 119 -15.28 1.25 7.44
CA LYS A 119 -16.19 2.02 6.58
C LYS A 119 -15.57 2.26 5.20
N PHE A 120 -14.32 2.68 5.18
CA PHE A 120 -13.63 3.04 3.93
C PHE A 120 -12.85 1.87 3.32
N ALA A 121 -12.55 0.81 4.09
CA ALA A 121 -11.83 -0.39 3.62
C ALA A 121 -12.45 -1.03 2.35
N PRO A 122 -13.78 -1.20 2.27
CA PRO A 122 -14.46 -1.75 1.09
C PRO A 122 -14.47 -0.79 -0.10
N ALA A 123 -14.48 0.53 0.14
CA ALA A 123 -14.42 1.54 -0.94
C ALA A 123 -13.06 1.52 -1.66
N TRP A 124 -11.97 1.05 -1.01
CA TRP A 124 -10.71 0.74 -1.70
C TRP A 124 -10.77 -0.52 -2.58
N ARG A 125 -11.94 -1.05 -2.92
CA ARG A 125 -12.09 -2.07 -3.97
C ARG A 125 -12.75 -1.52 -5.24
N ASP A 126 -12.99 -0.21 -5.28
CA ASP A 126 -13.48 0.48 -6.45
C ASP A 126 -12.47 0.42 -7.63
N ALA A 127 -12.89 0.80 -8.84
CA ALA A 127 -12.12 0.72 -10.08
C ALA A 127 -10.71 1.33 -9.97
N ARG A 128 -10.53 2.39 -9.16
CA ARG A 128 -9.22 3.03 -8.94
C ARG A 128 -8.25 2.17 -8.12
N ALA A 129 -8.75 1.35 -7.20
CA ALA A 129 -7.91 0.39 -6.49
C ALA A 129 -7.52 -0.81 -7.35
N ARG A 130 -8.38 -1.18 -8.31
CA ARG A 130 -8.00 -2.12 -9.37
C ARG A 130 -6.90 -1.53 -10.24
N ALA A 131 -7.01 -0.26 -10.65
CA ALA A 131 -5.96 0.42 -11.41
C ALA A 131 -4.62 0.50 -10.65
N LEU A 132 -4.63 0.76 -9.35
CA LEU A 132 -3.41 0.71 -8.51
C LEU A 132 -2.83 -0.72 -8.43
N GLY A 133 -3.69 -1.74 -8.29
CA GLY A 133 -3.29 -3.14 -8.34
C GLY A 133 -2.60 -3.49 -9.65
N GLU A 134 -3.28 -3.24 -10.77
CA GLU A 134 -2.77 -3.51 -12.12
C GLU A 134 -1.48 -2.74 -12.41
N ALA A 135 -1.37 -1.47 -12.00
CA ALA A 135 -0.14 -0.70 -12.16
C ALA A 135 1.02 -1.29 -11.35
N GLY A 136 0.76 -1.78 -10.14
CA GLY A 136 1.78 -2.45 -9.33
C GLY A 136 2.21 -3.80 -9.89
N GLU A 137 1.26 -4.58 -10.42
CA GLU A 137 1.56 -5.83 -11.13
C GLU A 137 2.41 -5.57 -12.38
N ALA A 138 2.02 -4.61 -13.23
CA ALA A 138 2.82 -4.21 -14.40
C ALA A 138 4.24 -3.80 -14.02
N PHE A 139 4.38 -2.99 -12.97
CA PHE A 139 5.67 -2.53 -12.49
C PHE A 139 6.54 -3.69 -11.98
N LEU A 140 5.98 -4.61 -11.19
CA LEU A 140 6.74 -5.76 -10.70
C LEU A 140 7.09 -6.75 -11.83
N TYR A 141 6.20 -6.91 -12.81
CA TYR A 141 6.44 -7.75 -13.99
C TYR A 141 7.68 -7.27 -14.74
N GLN A 142 7.74 -5.98 -15.08
CA GLN A 142 8.91 -5.40 -15.75
C GLN A 142 10.16 -5.47 -14.87
N ALA A 143 10.04 -5.15 -13.58
CA ALA A 143 11.17 -5.22 -12.65
C ALA A 143 11.75 -6.64 -12.51
N GLU A 144 10.93 -7.69 -12.63
CA GLU A 144 11.40 -9.07 -12.61
C GLU A 144 12.10 -9.49 -13.90
N GLN A 145 11.65 -8.98 -15.06
CA GLN A 145 12.34 -9.16 -16.34
C GLN A 145 13.71 -8.48 -16.30
N ASP A 146 13.75 -7.20 -15.95
CA ASP A 146 14.98 -6.41 -15.84
C ASP A 146 15.96 -7.08 -14.87
N ARG A 147 15.49 -7.51 -13.69
CA ARG A 147 16.31 -8.24 -12.71
C ARG A 147 16.91 -9.53 -13.27
N LEU A 148 16.20 -10.28 -14.11
CA LEU A 148 16.71 -11.51 -14.70
C LEU A 148 17.72 -11.22 -15.82
N SER A 149 17.46 -10.21 -16.66
CA SER A 149 18.39 -9.72 -17.67
C SER A 149 19.68 -9.18 -17.06
N ASP A 150 19.61 -8.40 -15.98
CA ASP A 150 20.77 -7.91 -15.22
C ASP A 150 21.62 -9.04 -14.62
N LEU A 151 21.01 -10.21 -14.38
CA LEU A 151 21.70 -11.41 -13.92
C LEU A 151 22.27 -12.27 -15.07
N GLY A 152 22.16 -11.81 -16.33
CA GLY A 152 22.56 -12.53 -17.53
C GLY A 152 21.66 -13.73 -17.85
N ARG A 153 20.39 -13.68 -17.42
CA ARG A 153 19.38 -14.74 -17.63
C ARG A 153 18.25 -14.27 -18.53
N ASP A 154 18.59 -13.76 -19.70
CA ASP A 154 17.60 -13.35 -20.72
C ASP A 154 16.67 -14.51 -21.13
N ASP A 155 17.18 -15.74 -21.07
CA ASP A 155 16.42 -16.97 -21.28
C ASP A 155 15.28 -17.18 -20.27
N LEU A 156 15.41 -16.61 -19.06
CA LEU A 156 14.35 -16.60 -18.03
C LEU A 156 13.56 -15.31 -18.03
N ALA A 157 14.19 -14.17 -18.33
CA ALA A 157 13.50 -12.88 -18.44
C ALA A 157 12.35 -12.96 -19.47
N GLY A 158 12.61 -13.57 -20.63
CA GLY A 158 11.60 -13.83 -21.65
C GLY A 158 10.52 -14.85 -21.27
N LYS A 159 10.66 -15.56 -20.13
CA LYS A 159 9.67 -16.54 -19.62
C LYS A 159 8.84 -16.00 -18.45
N VAL A 160 9.11 -14.78 -17.98
CA VAL A 160 8.28 -14.13 -16.96
C VAL A 160 6.87 -13.91 -17.56
N ARG A 161 5.82 -14.26 -16.81
CA ARG A 161 4.42 -14.16 -17.26
C ARG A 161 3.58 -13.36 -16.28
N TRP A 162 2.63 -12.60 -16.81
CA TRP A 162 1.61 -11.91 -16.01
C TRP A 162 0.37 -12.79 -15.94
N VAL A 163 0.43 -13.80 -15.07
CA VAL A 163 -0.56 -14.87 -14.97
C VAL A 163 -1.97 -14.34 -14.66
N ALA A 164 -2.12 -13.38 -13.75
CA ALA A 164 -3.45 -12.82 -13.46
C ALA A 164 -4.11 -12.14 -14.68
N LYS A 165 -3.30 -11.59 -15.59
CA LYS A 165 -3.76 -10.91 -16.81
C LYS A 165 -3.98 -11.88 -17.98
N GLU A 166 -3.13 -12.90 -18.10
CA GLU A 166 -3.16 -13.89 -19.18
C GLU A 166 -4.19 -15.01 -18.91
N ASP A 167 -4.21 -15.55 -17.70
CA ASP A 167 -4.95 -16.76 -17.31
C ASP A 167 -6.12 -16.46 -16.35
N GLY A 168 -6.20 -15.24 -15.82
CA GLY A 168 -7.20 -14.81 -14.83
C GLY A 168 -6.76 -15.03 -13.36
N ASP A 169 -7.64 -14.68 -12.41
CA ASP A 169 -7.36 -14.69 -10.97
C ASP A 169 -7.42 -16.09 -10.31
N GLY A 170 -7.78 -17.12 -11.08
CA GLY A 170 -7.93 -18.50 -10.60
C GLY A 170 -6.63 -19.16 -10.13
N ALA A 171 -5.48 -18.69 -10.62
CA ALA A 171 -4.17 -19.27 -10.30
C ALA A 171 -3.75 -19.04 -8.84
N GLY A 172 -4.26 -17.96 -8.20
CA GLY A 172 -3.93 -17.59 -6.82
C GLY A 172 -2.54 -16.97 -6.64
N TYR A 173 -1.98 -16.41 -7.73
CA TYR A 173 -0.81 -15.55 -7.78
C TYR A 173 -0.85 -14.71 -9.08
N ASP A 174 -0.14 -13.59 -9.12
CA ASP A 174 -0.23 -12.63 -10.24
C ASP A 174 0.87 -12.80 -11.28
N ILE A 175 2.12 -13.06 -10.84
CA ILE A 175 3.29 -13.10 -11.73
C ILE A 175 4.09 -14.38 -11.53
N LEU A 176 4.40 -15.07 -12.63
CA LEU A 176 5.40 -16.13 -12.67
C LEU A 176 6.76 -15.52 -12.98
N SER A 177 7.73 -15.75 -12.09
CA SER A 177 9.13 -15.33 -12.24
C SER A 177 10.07 -16.48 -11.84
N PHE A 178 11.37 -16.23 -11.81
CA PHE A 178 12.40 -17.23 -11.57
C PHE A 178 13.50 -16.74 -10.62
N SER A 179 14.15 -17.69 -9.94
CA SER A 179 15.43 -17.47 -9.28
C SER A 179 16.57 -17.39 -10.30
N ARG A 180 17.75 -16.92 -9.86
CA ARG A 180 18.96 -16.96 -10.72
C ARG A 180 19.27 -18.38 -11.20
N ARG A 181 18.92 -19.40 -10.40
CA ARG A 181 19.11 -20.82 -10.71
C ARG A 181 18.00 -21.39 -11.61
N GLY A 182 16.95 -20.62 -11.90
CA GLY A 182 15.82 -21.06 -12.72
C GLY A 182 14.67 -21.70 -11.95
N GLU A 183 14.69 -21.65 -10.62
CA GLU A 183 13.55 -22.13 -9.81
C GLU A 183 12.38 -21.15 -9.95
N GLU A 184 11.18 -21.65 -10.15
CA GLU A 184 9.99 -20.82 -10.24
C GLU A 184 9.74 -20.01 -8.96
N ARG A 185 9.14 -18.84 -9.15
CA ARG A 185 8.62 -17.98 -8.10
C ARG A 185 7.26 -17.49 -8.51
N TRP A 186 6.26 -17.83 -7.70
CA TRP A 186 4.89 -17.39 -7.89
C TRP A 186 4.67 -16.18 -7.00
N LEU A 187 4.55 -15.00 -7.61
CA LEU A 187 4.49 -13.73 -6.92
C LEU A 187 3.04 -13.26 -6.83
N GLU A 188 2.55 -13.14 -5.61
CA GLU A 188 1.30 -12.46 -5.28
C GLU A 188 1.61 -10.99 -4.94
N VAL A 189 1.06 -10.04 -5.69
CA VAL A 189 1.39 -8.61 -5.63
C VAL A 189 0.35 -7.86 -4.81
N LYS A 190 0.83 -7.15 -3.79
CA LYS A 190 0.00 -6.24 -3.00
C LYS A 190 0.59 -4.83 -3.11
N THR A 191 -0.21 -3.87 -3.58
CA THR A 191 0.27 -2.51 -3.86
C THR A 191 -0.40 -1.48 -2.96
N THR A 192 0.36 -0.50 -2.49
CA THR A 192 -0.17 0.64 -1.74
C THR A 192 0.65 1.91 -1.95
N ASN A 193 0.00 3.07 -1.81
CA ASN A 193 0.66 4.36 -1.70
C ASN A 193 0.98 4.74 -0.24
N GLY A 194 0.48 3.97 0.73
CA GLY A 194 0.86 4.06 2.13
C GLY A 194 2.23 3.42 2.42
N PRO A 195 2.66 3.45 3.69
CA PRO A 195 3.89 2.79 4.12
C PRO A 195 3.80 1.26 4.09
N ALA A 196 4.95 0.59 4.23
CA ALA A 196 5.10 -0.86 4.25
C ALA A 196 4.13 -1.63 5.18
N THR A 197 3.69 -1.01 6.28
CA THR A 197 2.80 -1.60 7.29
C THR A 197 1.31 -1.41 7.01
N THR A 198 0.93 -0.79 5.89
CA THR A 198 -0.47 -0.59 5.54
C THR A 198 -1.21 -1.93 5.42
N PRO A 199 -2.40 -2.09 6.04
CA PRO A 199 -3.19 -3.31 5.89
C PRO A 199 -3.49 -3.65 4.43
N PHE A 200 -3.63 -4.94 4.14
CA PHE A 200 -3.90 -5.46 2.80
C PHE A 200 -4.65 -6.77 2.92
N TRP A 201 -5.40 -7.13 1.87
CA TRP A 201 -6.23 -8.33 1.86
C TRP A 201 -5.57 -9.46 1.11
N ILE A 202 -5.82 -10.67 1.60
CA ILE A 202 -5.44 -11.92 0.97
C ILE A 202 -6.74 -12.70 0.74
N THR A 203 -6.96 -13.17 -0.49
CA THR A 203 -8.15 -13.97 -0.81
C THR A 203 -8.01 -15.39 -0.27
N ALA A 204 -9.13 -16.12 -0.20
CA ALA A 204 -9.10 -17.53 0.19
C ALA A 204 -8.26 -18.38 -0.78
N ASN A 205 -8.25 -18.03 -2.07
CA ASN A 205 -7.48 -18.71 -3.09
C ASN A 205 -5.98 -18.50 -2.91
N GLU A 206 -5.54 -17.23 -2.80
CA GLU A 206 -4.14 -16.85 -2.55
C GLU A 206 -3.61 -17.52 -1.28
N ARG A 207 -4.39 -17.49 -0.19
CA ARG A 207 -4.02 -18.14 1.07
C ARG A 207 -3.79 -19.63 0.85
N ARG A 208 -4.75 -20.33 0.24
CA ARG A 208 -4.65 -21.77 -0.06
C ARG A 208 -3.42 -22.08 -0.91
N VAL A 209 -3.16 -21.31 -1.96
CA VAL A 209 -1.99 -21.50 -2.83
C VAL A 209 -0.68 -21.28 -2.07
N SER A 210 -0.62 -20.25 -1.22
CA SER A 210 0.55 -19.98 -0.37
C SER A 210 0.87 -21.12 0.60
N GLU A 211 -0.16 -21.79 1.13
CA GLU A 211 -0.04 -22.94 2.04
C GLU A 211 0.33 -24.22 1.29
N GLN A 212 -0.17 -24.41 0.06
CA GLN A 212 0.11 -25.59 -0.77
C GLN A 212 1.48 -25.56 -1.46
N ARG A 213 2.01 -24.37 -1.76
CA ARG A 213 3.24 -24.19 -2.56
C ARG A 213 4.24 -23.25 -1.86
N PRO A 214 4.64 -23.54 -0.60
CA PRO A 214 5.48 -22.64 0.20
C PRO A 214 6.88 -22.40 -0.41
N ASP A 215 7.39 -23.37 -1.16
CA ASP A 215 8.74 -23.31 -1.74
C ASP A 215 8.86 -22.25 -2.84
N VAL A 216 7.79 -22.08 -3.63
CA VAL A 216 7.77 -21.18 -4.80
C VAL A 216 6.96 -19.90 -4.57
N PHE A 217 5.93 -19.94 -3.73
CA PHE A 217 5.05 -18.79 -3.48
C PHE A 217 5.76 -17.69 -2.71
N ARG A 218 5.61 -16.43 -3.13
CA ARG A 218 6.06 -15.26 -2.40
C ARG A 218 4.99 -14.18 -2.47
N LEU A 219 4.69 -13.56 -1.34
CA LEU A 219 3.92 -12.32 -1.34
C LEU A 219 4.87 -11.15 -1.55
N ALA A 220 4.71 -10.38 -2.62
CA ALA A 220 5.46 -9.18 -2.92
C ALA A 220 4.64 -7.94 -2.53
N ARG A 221 5.13 -7.15 -1.58
CA ARG A 221 4.47 -5.92 -1.14
C ARG A 221 5.17 -4.71 -1.73
N LEU A 222 4.50 -4.00 -2.63
CA LEU A 222 4.88 -2.68 -3.11
C LEU A 222 4.25 -1.60 -2.21
N TYR A 223 5.06 -0.64 -1.78
CA TYR A 223 4.63 0.45 -0.91
C TYR A 223 5.28 1.78 -1.32
N ASP A 224 4.71 2.89 -0.84
CA ASP A 224 5.04 4.24 -1.29
C ASP A 224 5.07 4.36 -2.84
N PHE A 225 4.21 3.59 -3.52
CA PHE A 225 4.31 3.26 -4.95
C PHE A 225 4.37 4.48 -5.87
N SER A 226 3.43 5.42 -5.75
CA SER A 226 3.41 6.61 -6.61
C SER A 226 4.52 7.65 -6.31
N ARG A 227 5.40 7.42 -5.31
CA ARG A 227 6.47 8.35 -4.94
C ARG A 227 7.84 7.73 -5.10
N THR A 228 8.10 6.69 -4.32
CA THR A 228 9.39 5.99 -4.25
C THR A 228 9.08 4.50 -4.12
N PRO A 229 8.71 3.83 -5.23
CA PRO A 229 8.31 2.44 -5.21
C PRO A 229 9.39 1.60 -4.52
N THR A 230 9.02 0.98 -3.40
CA THR A 230 9.90 0.09 -2.64
C THR A 230 9.17 -1.20 -2.36
N ALA A 231 9.91 -2.30 -2.25
CA ALA A 231 9.32 -3.62 -2.12
C ALA A 231 9.90 -4.42 -0.96
N PHE A 232 9.11 -5.35 -0.42
CA PHE A 232 9.63 -6.49 0.33
C PHE A 232 8.90 -7.76 -0.10
N ARG A 233 9.47 -8.93 0.22
CA ARG A 233 8.85 -10.23 -0.05
C ARG A 233 8.67 -11.02 1.23
N LEU A 234 7.56 -11.73 1.33
CA LEU A 234 7.28 -12.68 2.41
C LEU A 234 7.30 -14.09 1.86
N LYS A 235 7.97 -14.98 2.59
CA LYS A 235 7.87 -16.42 2.35
C LYS A 235 6.74 -17.00 3.21
N PRO A 236 6.02 -18.01 2.73
CA PRO A 236 5.16 -18.80 3.60
C PRO A 236 5.96 -19.51 4.71
N PRO A 237 5.34 -19.81 5.87
CA PRO A 237 3.95 -19.50 6.20
C PRO A 237 3.76 -18.01 6.47
N LEU A 238 2.76 -17.39 5.82
CA LEU A 238 2.57 -15.92 5.89
C LEU A 238 2.30 -15.44 7.33
N THR A 239 1.77 -16.32 8.18
CA THR A 239 1.50 -16.07 9.59
C THR A 239 2.73 -15.75 10.44
N ASP A 240 3.93 -16.08 9.97
CA ASP A 240 5.19 -15.72 10.65
C ASP A 240 5.51 -14.23 10.49
N HIS A 241 4.90 -13.58 9.49
CA HIS A 241 5.18 -12.21 9.10
C HIS A 241 3.98 -11.27 9.31
N VAL A 242 2.76 -11.78 9.16
CA VAL A 242 1.53 -10.98 9.24
C VAL A 242 0.45 -11.67 10.07
N ARG A 243 -0.45 -10.86 10.64
CA ARG A 243 -1.64 -11.35 11.34
C ARG A 243 -2.82 -11.38 10.38
N LEU A 244 -3.41 -12.55 10.18
CA LEU A 244 -4.62 -12.73 9.38
C LEU A 244 -5.86 -12.59 10.29
N ALA A 245 -6.86 -11.85 9.81
CA ALA A 245 -8.17 -11.75 10.43
C ALA A 245 -9.24 -12.03 9.36
N ALA A 246 -10.27 -12.80 9.71
CA ALA A 246 -11.39 -13.05 8.82
C ALA A 246 -12.09 -11.72 8.48
N SER A 247 -12.33 -11.49 7.18
CA SER A 247 -12.89 -10.23 6.66
C SER A 247 -14.19 -10.43 5.89
N GLN A 248 -14.34 -11.58 5.21
CA GLN A 248 -15.51 -11.92 4.41
C GLN A 248 -15.87 -13.39 4.60
N TYR A 249 -17.17 -13.68 4.61
CA TYR A 249 -17.71 -15.03 4.67
C TYR A 249 -18.49 -15.29 3.38
N ARG A 250 -18.35 -16.49 2.81
CA ARG A 250 -19.18 -16.96 1.71
C ARG A 250 -20.30 -17.83 2.29
N ALA A 251 -21.55 -17.49 1.99
CA ALA A 251 -22.70 -18.33 2.29
C ALA A 251 -23.00 -19.24 1.08
N THR A 252 -23.41 -20.47 1.35
CA THR A 252 -23.89 -21.46 0.37
C THR A 252 -25.13 -22.14 0.93
N PHE A 253 -25.99 -22.68 0.06
CA PHE A 253 -27.20 -23.41 0.43
C PHE A 253 -26.95 -24.92 0.43
#